data_AF-A0A660LZM4-F1
#
_entry.id   AF-A0A660LZM4-F1
#
_cell.length_a   1.000
_cell.length_b   1.000
_cell.length_c   1.000
_cell.angle_alpha   90.00
_cell.angle_beta   90.00
_cell.angle_gamma   90.00
#
_symmetry.space_group_name_H-M   'P 1'
#
loop_
_entity.id
_entity.type
_entity.pdbx_description
1 polymer ?
#
loop_
_entity_poly.entity_id
_entity_poly.type
_entity_poly.pdbx_seq_one_letter_code
_entity_poly.pdbx_strand_id
1 'polypeptide(L)'
;MFQLDDNFLQEVGLGSLPDDQKKAFLEHFREQLEMRVGTKLSDGLSDQQLDQFESFIDRKIDRVNEWLAANVPNYEQDKVYQQLRASAPEGIPEDALLAEYASLKWLEMNRPNYRDVVAQTMNELKQEIIANRDAILGGDASAA
;
A
#
# COMPACT_ATOMS: atom_id res chain seq x y z
N MET A 1 11.20 0.36 1.10
CA MET A 1 9.88 0.01 0.54
C MET A 1 9.87 -1.51 0.42
N PHE A 2 8.81 -2.19 0.87
CA PHE A 2 8.77 -3.65 0.79
C PHE A 2 8.68 -4.08 -0.67
N GLN A 3 9.60 -4.93 -1.12
CA GLN A 3 9.60 -5.47 -2.47
C GLN A 3 8.88 -6.81 -2.43
N LEU A 4 7.79 -6.91 -3.17
CA LEU A 4 7.01 -8.14 -3.33
C LEU A 4 7.44 -8.81 -4.63
N ASP A 5 8.58 -9.50 -4.55
CA ASP A 5 9.28 -10.12 -5.66
C ASP A 5 9.71 -11.56 -5.31
N ASP A 6 10.53 -12.18 -6.17
CA ASP A 6 11.08 -13.50 -5.91
C ASP A 6 11.89 -13.58 -4.61
N ASN A 7 12.56 -12.50 -4.18
CA ASN A 7 13.31 -12.52 -2.93
C ASN A 7 12.35 -12.69 -1.74
N PHE A 8 11.23 -11.95 -1.74
CA PHE A 8 10.19 -12.13 -0.74
C PHE A 8 9.68 -13.58 -0.70
N LEU A 9 9.43 -14.19 -1.87
CA LEU A 9 8.99 -15.58 -1.96
C LEU A 9 10.03 -16.55 -1.40
N GLN A 10 11.31 -16.32 -1.64
CA GLN A 10 12.39 -17.11 -1.03
C GLN A 10 12.38 -16.96 0.50
N GLU A 11 12.21 -15.74 1.02
CA GLU A 11 12.19 -15.49 2.46
C GLU A 11 11.04 -16.19 3.19
N VAL A 12 9.87 -16.30 2.56
CA VAL A 12 8.71 -17.01 3.13
C VAL A 12 8.70 -18.51 2.82
N GLY A 13 9.72 -19.00 2.10
CA GLY A 13 9.86 -20.41 1.74
C GLY A 13 8.95 -20.88 0.61
N LEU A 14 8.45 -19.96 -0.21
CA LEU A 14 7.61 -20.22 -1.39
C LEU A 14 8.39 -20.04 -2.71
N GLY A 15 9.72 -19.92 -2.63
CA GLY A 15 10.58 -19.71 -3.79
C GLY A 15 10.57 -20.82 -4.84
N SER A 16 10.14 -22.03 -4.46
CA SER A 16 10.04 -23.21 -5.32
C SER A 16 8.71 -23.33 -6.09
N LEU A 17 7.76 -22.40 -5.86
CA LEU A 17 6.50 -22.39 -6.60
C LEU A 17 6.73 -22.18 -8.10
N PRO A 18 5.88 -22.74 -8.97
CA PRO A 18 5.83 -22.38 -10.39
C PRO A 18 5.58 -20.88 -10.61
N ASP A 19 6.07 -20.32 -11.72
CA ASP A 19 6.02 -18.87 -11.98
C ASP A 19 4.58 -18.30 -12.02
N ASP A 20 3.62 -19.08 -12.50
CA ASP A 20 2.19 -18.72 -12.49
C ASP A 20 1.64 -18.67 -11.06
N GLN A 21 1.99 -19.65 -10.23
CA GLN A 21 1.60 -19.69 -8.82
C GLN A 21 2.28 -18.57 -8.01
N LYS A 22 3.56 -18.26 -8.29
CA LYS A 22 4.27 -17.14 -7.69
C LYS A 22 3.58 -15.80 -7.98
N LYS A 23 3.21 -15.55 -9.23
CA LYS A 23 2.50 -14.33 -9.62
C LYS A 23 1.16 -14.21 -8.92
N ALA A 24 0.34 -15.25 -8.99
CA ALA A 24 -0.96 -15.30 -8.33
C ALA A 24 -0.84 -15.09 -6.81
N PHE A 25 0.18 -15.69 -6.19
CA PHE A 25 0.45 -15.51 -4.76
C PHE A 25 0.84 -14.07 -4.42
N LEU A 26 1.75 -13.47 -5.19
CA LEU A 26 2.18 -12.09 -4.97
C LEU A 26 1.03 -11.09 -5.19
N GLU A 27 0.16 -11.33 -6.17
CA GLU A 27 -1.07 -10.53 -6.38
C GLU A 27 -2.01 -10.66 -5.19
N HIS A 28 -2.37 -11.88 -4.79
CA HIS A 28 -3.21 -12.11 -3.62
C HIS A 28 -2.60 -11.52 -2.33
N PHE A 29 -1.28 -11.60 -2.16
CA PHE A 29 -0.60 -10.99 -1.02
C PHE A 29 -0.75 -9.46 -0.99
N ARG A 30 -0.63 -8.80 -2.15
CA ARG A 30 -0.84 -7.35 -2.26
C ARG A 30 -2.25 -6.97 -1.84
N GLU A 31 -3.25 -7.68 -2.36
CA GLU A 31 -4.65 -7.46 -2.02
C GLU A 31 -4.89 -7.61 -0.52
N GLN A 32 -4.35 -8.67 0.10
CA GLN A 32 -4.47 -8.89 1.55
C GLN A 32 -3.77 -7.81 2.37
N LEU A 33 -2.58 -7.37 1.94
CA LEU A 33 -1.86 -6.27 2.58
C LEU A 33 -2.68 -4.98 2.51
N GLU A 34 -3.16 -4.60 1.34
CA GLU A 34 -3.97 -3.39 1.13
C GLU A 34 -5.25 -3.40 1.96
N MET A 35 -5.98 -4.51 1.96
CA MET A 35 -7.21 -4.69 2.75
C MET A 35 -6.96 -4.52 4.26
N ARG A 36 -5.93 -5.20 4.79
CA ARG A 36 -5.62 -5.17 6.23
C ARG A 36 -5.05 -3.84 6.66
N VAL A 37 -4.15 -3.26 5.86
CA VAL A 37 -3.62 -1.92 6.09
C VAL A 37 -4.76 -0.91 6.07
N GLY A 38 -5.64 -0.94 5.07
CA GLY A 38 -6.82 -0.07 4.99
C GLY A 38 -7.71 -0.17 6.23
N THR A 39 -7.99 -1.39 6.70
CA THR A 39 -8.79 -1.62 7.92
C THR A 39 -8.12 -1.06 9.17
N LYS A 40 -6.81 -1.29 9.36
CA LYS A 40 -6.09 -0.75 10.53
C LYS A 40 -5.88 0.76 10.43
N LEU A 41 -5.75 1.31 9.23
CA LEU A 41 -5.64 2.75 9.00
C LEU A 41 -6.98 3.47 9.12
N SER A 42 -8.11 2.78 8.94
CA SER A 42 -9.44 3.34 9.15
C SER A 42 -9.90 3.31 10.61
N ASP A 43 -9.35 2.40 11.43
CA ASP A 43 -9.76 2.22 12.82
C ASP A 43 -9.62 3.50 13.67
N GLY A 44 -10.72 4.06 14.18
CA GLY A 44 -10.69 5.31 14.95
C GLY A 44 -10.53 6.59 14.12
N LEU A 45 -10.61 6.52 12.78
CA LEU A 45 -10.91 7.70 11.97
C LEU A 45 -12.41 8.00 12.01
N SER A 46 -12.77 9.29 11.94
CA SER A 46 -14.17 9.68 11.76
C SER A 46 -14.64 9.48 10.31
N ASP A 47 -15.96 9.40 10.08
CA ASP A 47 -16.54 9.28 8.74
C ASP A 47 -16.07 10.39 7.79
N GLN A 48 -15.88 11.61 8.32
CA GLN A 48 -15.37 12.75 7.54
C GLN A 48 -13.90 12.56 7.13
N GLN A 49 -13.08 12.00 8.02
CA GLN A 49 -11.68 11.67 7.74
C GLN A 49 -11.58 10.53 6.71
N LEU A 50 -12.49 9.55 6.80
CA LEU A 50 -12.57 8.45 5.83
C LEU A 50 -12.98 8.95 4.44
N ASP A 51 -14.05 9.77 4.33
CA ASP A 51 -14.47 10.37 3.06
C ASP A 51 -13.36 11.24 2.43
N GLN A 52 -12.66 12.02 3.26
CA GLN A 52 -11.54 12.81 2.79
C GLN A 52 -10.40 11.93 2.27
N PHE A 53 -10.03 10.87 2.98
CA PHE A 53 -9.00 9.95 2.54
C PHE A 53 -9.40 9.18 1.28
N GLU A 54 -10.64 8.69 1.20
CA GLU A 54 -11.21 8.04 0.02
C GLU A 54 -11.16 8.95 -1.20
N SER A 55 -11.40 10.25 -1.03
CA SER A 55 -11.30 11.22 -2.13
C SER A 55 -9.91 11.27 -2.77
N PHE A 56 -8.84 11.01 -2.01
CA PHE A 56 -7.48 10.91 -2.54
C PHE A 56 -7.28 9.59 -3.28
N ILE A 57 -7.78 8.47 -2.74
CA ILE A 57 -7.68 7.15 -3.38
C ILE A 57 -8.43 7.14 -4.73
N ASP A 58 -9.63 7.71 -4.77
CA ASP A 58 -10.46 7.87 -5.96
C ASP A 58 -9.95 8.94 -6.95
N ARG A 59 -8.88 9.66 -6.58
CA ARG A 59 -8.32 10.78 -7.36
C ARG A 59 -9.35 11.83 -7.73
N LYS A 60 -10.24 12.17 -6.79
CA LYS A 60 -11.21 13.27 -6.94
C LYS A 60 -10.46 14.61 -6.93
N ILE A 61 -9.94 15.00 -8.09
CA ILE A 61 -8.95 16.09 -8.21
C ILE A 61 -9.43 17.43 -7.64
N ASP A 62 -10.73 17.74 -7.72
CA ASP A 62 -11.29 18.93 -7.10
C ASP A 62 -11.15 18.91 -5.56
N ARG A 63 -11.40 17.75 -4.93
CA ARG A 63 -11.23 17.54 -3.49
C ARG A 63 -9.76 17.54 -3.08
N VAL A 64 -8.90 16.93 -3.90
CA VAL A 64 -7.44 16.94 -3.70
C VAL A 64 -6.93 18.37 -3.69
N ASN A 65 -7.29 19.17 -4.70
CA ASN A 65 -6.85 20.55 -4.83
C ASN A 65 -7.38 21.45 -3.71
N GLU A 66 -8.66 21.28 -3.33
CA GLU A 66 -9.26 21.99 -2.20
C GLU A 66 -8.49 21.68 -0.90
N TRP A 67 -8.19 20.41 -0.65
CA TRP A 67 -7.44 20.00 0.53
C TRP A 67 -6.01 20.53 0.54
N LEU A 68 -5.30 20.43 -0.60
CA LEU A 68 -3.93 20.95 -0.74
C LEU A 68 -3.88 22.46 -0.53
N ALA A 69 -4.82 23.22 -1.11
CA ALA A 69 -4.88 24.66 -0.91
C ALA A 69 -5.10 25.05 0.56
N ALA A 70 -5.91 24.27 1.29
CA ALA A 70 -6.21 24.52 2.70
C ALA A 70 -5.10 24.08 3.67
N ASN A 71 -4.42 22.96 3.40
CA ASN A 71 -3.51 22.31 4.35
C ASN A 71 -2.03 22.45 3.96
N VAL A 72 -1.73 22.55 2.66
CA VAL A 72 -0.37 22.55 2.13
C VAL A 72 -0.24 23.55 0.95
N PRO A 73 -0.52 24.85 1.14
CA PRO A 73 -0.65 25.82 0.05
C PRO A 73 0.62 26.02 -0.80
N ASN A 74 1.79 25.65 -0.29
CA ASN A 74 3.08 25.74 -0.99
C ASN A 74 3.67 24.34 -1.27
N TYR A 75 2.82 23.35 -1.54
CA TYR A 75 3.26 21.96 -1.72
C TYR A 75 4.33 21.79 -2.82
N GLU A 76 4.34 22.64 -3.85
CA GLU A 76 5.36 22.61 -4.91
C GLU A 76 6.80 22.83 -4.38
N GLN A 77 6.93 23.51 -3.24
CA GLN A 77 8.21 23.75 -2.56
C GLN A 77 8.54 22.66 -1.53
N ASP A 78 7.59 21.76 -1.23
CA ASP A 78 7.79 20.67 -0.29
C ASP A 78 8.76 19.63 -0.88
N LYS A 79 9.78 19.26 -0.09
CA LYS A 79 10.79 18.29 -0.51
C LYS A 79 10.18 16.92 -0.82
N VAL A 80 9.13 16.52 -0.11
CA VAL A 80 8.43 15.24 -0.34
C VAL A 80 7.76 15.27 -1.72
N TYR A 81 7.11 16.39 -2.07
CA TYR A 81 6.50 16.53 -3.39
C TYR A 81 7.56 16.51 -4.51
N GLN A 82 8.65 17.26 -4.34
CA GLN A 82 9.74 17.30 -5.31
C GLN A 82 10.40 15.92 -5.51
N GLN A 83 10.60 15.18 -4.42
CA GLN A 83 11.12 13.82 -4.47
C GLN A 83 10.15 12.86 -5.15
N LEU A 84 8.86 12.92 -4.78
CA LEU A 84 7.83 12.09 -5.38
C LEU A 84 7.78 12.30 -6.90
N ARG A 85 7.70 13.55 -7.34
CA ARG A 85 7.72 13.94 -8.76
C ARG A 85 8.99 13.47 -9.47
N ALA A 86 10.16 13.56 -8.83
CA ALA A 86 11.43 13.13 -9.42
C ALA A 86 11.54 11.59 -9.53
N SER A 87 10.90 10.85 -8.64
CA SER A 87 10.88 9.37 -8.64
C SER A 87 9.73 8.77 -9.46
N ALA A 88 8.75 9.59 -9.84
CA ALA A 88 7.57 9.10 -10.52
C ALA A 88 7.89 8.61 -11.95
N PRO A 89 7.18 7.57 -12.43
CA PRO A 89 7.32 7.11 -13.80
C PRO A 89 7.04 8.22 -14.82
N GLU A 90 7.74 8.15 -15.96
CA GLU A 90 7.49 9.07 -17.06
C GLU A 90 6.04 8.95 -17.55
N GLY A 91 5.35 10.09 -17.68
CA GLY A 91 3.94 10.13 -18.10
C GLY A 91 2.92 9.83 -17.01
N ILE A 92 3.30 9.84 -15.72
CA ILE A 92 2.32 9.78 -14.63
C ILE A 92 1.30 10.93 -14.78
N PRO A 93 -0.01 10.65 -14.67
CA PRO A 93 -1.03 11.69 -14.63
C PRO A 93 -0.82 12.64 -13.44
N GLU A 94 -0.98 13.94 -13.66
CA GLU A 94 -0.76 14.96 -12.63
C GLU A 94 -1.73 14.80 -11.44
N ASP A 95 -2.98 14.44 -11.73
CA ASP A 95 -4.00 14.14 -10.71
C ASP A 95 -3.60 12.94 -9.83
N ALA A 96 -3.01 11.90 -10.41
CA ALA A 96 -2.47 10.77 -9.66
C ALA A 96 -1.32 11.18 -8.74
N LEU A 97 -0.40 12.01 -9.24
CA LEU A 97 0.73 12.52 -8.47
C LEU A 97 0.27 13.40 -7.29
N LEU A 98 -0.67 14.32 -7.53
CA LEU A 98 -1.23 15.21 -6.51
C LEU A 98 -2.04 14.42 -5.47
N ALA A 99 -2.82 13.44 -5.90
CA ALA A 99 -3.58 12.57 -5.01
C ALA A 99 -2.65 11.73 -4.12
N GLU A 100 -1.58 11.16 -4.67
CA GLU A 100 -0.58 10.42 -3.91
C GLU A 100 0.10 11.33 -2.87
N TYR A 101 0.55 12.51 -3.29
CA TYR A 101 1.16 13.47 -2.36
C TYR A 101 0.19 13.90 -1.24
N ALA A 102 -1.06 14.22 -1.58
CA ALA A 102 -2.09 14.59 -0.61
C ALA A 102 -2.34 13.44 0.38
N SER A 103 -2.41 12.20 -0.10
CA SER A 103 -2.59 11.01 0.75
C SER A 103 -1.45 10.85 1.76
N LEU A 104 -0.20 11.08 1.34
CA LEU A 104 0.98 11.00 2.21
C LEU A 104 0.94 12.08 3.30
N LYS A 105 0.68 13.34 2.92
CA LYS A 105 0.58 14.44 3.90
C LYS A 105 -0.60 14.26 4.83
N TRP A 106 -1.71 13.77 4.33
CA TRP A 106 -2.88 13.48 5.14
C TRP A 106 -2.58 12.40 6.20
N LEU A 107 -1.89 11.32 5.81
CA LEU A 107 -1.47 10.26 6.73
C LEU A 107 -0.46 10.79 7.76
N GLU A 108 0.49 11.65 7.37
CA GLU A 108 1.41 12.29 8.32
C GLU A 108 0.67 13.09 9.41
N MET A 109 -0.43 13.77 9.06
CA MET A 109 -1.21 14.59 9.98
C MET A 109 -2.19 13.78 10.84
N ASN A 110 -2.85 12.78 10.26
CA ASN A 110 -3.97 12.08 10.90
C ASN A 110 -3.58 10.68 11.44
N ARG A 111 -2.53 10.08 10.90
CA ARG A 111 -2.04 8.73 11.24
C ARG A 111 -0.51 8.69 11.30
N PRO A 112 0.12 9.37 12.27
CA PRO A 112 1.58 9.44 12.35
C PRO A 112 2.26 8.05 12.46
N ASN A 113 1.53 7.05 12.95
CA ASN A 113 1.96 5.65 13.02
C ASN A 113 1.67 4.85 11.74
N TYR A 114 1.28 5.45 10.61
CA TYR A 114 0.88 4.70 9.41
C TYR A 114 2.00 3.77 8.90
N ARG A 115 3.26 4.22 8.99
CA ARG A 115 4.43 3.43 8.57
C ARG A 115 4.60 2.19 9.43
N ASP A 116 4.37 2.33 10.73
CA ASP A 116 4.43 1.22 11.69
C ASP A 116 3.29 0.25 11.45
N VAL A 117 2.07 0.74 11.15
CA VAL A 117 0.91 -0.09 10.80
C VAL A 117 1.18 -0.93 9.55
N VAL A 118 1.75 -0.33 8.49
CA VAL A 118 2.12 -1.05 7.27
C VAL A 118 3.20 -2.09 7.56
N ALA A 119 4.25 -1.71 8.28
CA ALA A 119 5.35 -2.61 8.62
C ALA A 119 4.89 -3.79 9.50
N GLN A 120 4.04 -3.52 10.48
CA GLN A 120 3.46 -4.55 11.35
C GLN A 120 2.56 -5.49 10.56
N THR A 121 1.68 -4.96 9.71
CA THR A 121 0.76 -5.78 8.89
C THR A 121 1.52 -6.66 7.91
N MET A 122 2.58 -6.12 7.28
CA MET A 122 3.50 -6.88 6.44
C MET A 122 4.14 -8.03 7.23
N ASN A 123 4.65 -7.77 8.43
CA ASN A 123 5.27 -8.79 9.25
C ASN A 123 4.26 -9.86 9.72
N GLU A 124 3.05 -9.47 10.13
CA GLU A 124 1.96 -10.38 10.49
C GLU A 124 1.65 -11.33 9.32
N LEU A 125 1.42 -10.78 8.13
CA LEU A 125 1.16 -11.58 6.92
C LEU A 125 2.34 -12.49 6.57
N LYS A 126 3.58 -12.01 6.70
CA LYS A 126 4.79 -12.82 6.49
C LYS A 126 4.82 -14.03 7.43
N GLN A 127 4.54 -13.81 8.72
CA GLN A 127 4.51 -14.89 9.71
C GLN A 127 3.37 -15.88 9.43
N GLU A 128 2.19 -15.39 9.02
CA GLU A 128 1.07 -16.26 8.63
C GLU A 128 1.44 -17.17 7.45
N ILE A 129 2.14 -16.65 6.44
CA ILE A 129 2.61 -17.47 5.31
C ILE A 129 3.60 -18.53 5.78
N ILE A 130 4.59 -18.13 6.58
CA ILE A 130 5.61 -19.07 7.07
C ILE A 130 4.96 -20.17 7.90
N ALA A 131 3.99 -19.83 8.75
CA ALA A 131 3.25 -20.79 9.57
C ALA A 131 2.39 -21.75 8.73
N ASN A 132 1.86 -21.30 7.58
CA ASN A 132 1.01 -22.10 6.70
C ASN A 132 1.75 -22.64 5.47
N ARG A 133 3.08 -22.47 5.38
CA ARG A 133 3.88 -22.77 4.19
C ARG A 133 3.68 -24.20 3.70
N ASP A 134 3.71 -25.16 4.60
CA ASP A 134 3.62 -26.58 4.22
C ASP A 134 2.22 -26.93 3.66
N ALA A 135 1.17 -26.24 4.12
CA ALA A 135 -0.17 -26.36 3.55
C ALA A 135 -0.28 -25.71 2.16
N ILE A 136 0.37 -24.56 1.98
CA ILE A 136 0.44 -23.85 0.70
C ILE A 136 1.19 -24.69 -0.35
N LEU A 137 2.31 -25.31 0.04
CA LEU A 137 3.12 -26.17 -0.84
C LEU A 137 2.52 -27.57 -1.06
N GLY A 138 1.80 -28.09 -0.06
CA GLY A 138 1.20 -29.43 -0.08
C GLY A 138 -0.19 -29.49 -0.73
N GLY A 139 -0.82 -28.35 -1.00
CA GLY A 139 -2.16 -28.25 -1.59
C GLY A 139 -2.31 -28.86 -2.99
N ASP A 140 -1.20 -29.11 -3.70
CA ASP A 140 -1.18 -29.75 -5.03
C ASP A 140 -0.96 -31.29 -4.98
N ALA A 141 -0.83 -31.91 -3.80
CA ALA A 141 -0.54 -33.35 -3.67
C ALA A 141 -1.79 -34.26 -3.51
N SER A 142 -3.01 -33.77 -3.75
CA SER A 142 -4.25 -34.56 -3.59
C SER A 142 -5.25 -34.43 -4.75
N ALA A 143 -4.75 -34.25 -5.97
CA ALA A 143 -5.50 -34.51 -7.20
C ALA A 143 -4.82 -35.64 -7.99
N ALA A 144 -4.97 -36.88 -7.51
CA ALA A 144 -4.61 -38.11 -8.23
C ALA A 144 -5.76 -39.12 -8.13
#